data_AF-A0A813E0D3-F1
#
_entry.id   AF-A0A813E0D3-F1
#
_cell.length_a   1.000
_cell.length_b   1.000
_cell.length_c   1.000
_cell.angle_alpha   90.00
_cell.angle_beta   90.00
_cell.angle_gamma   90.00
#
_symmetry.space_group_name_H-M   'P 1'
#
loop_
_entity.id
_entity.type
_entity.pdbx_description
1 polymer ?
#
loop_
_entity_poly.entity_id
_entity_poly.type
_entity_poly.pdbx_seq_one_letter_code
_entity_poly.pdbx_strand_id
1 'polypeptide(L)'
;MHSKDTDLYSRQIGTFGMETMGKLIQMKVLISGLRGLGVETAKNLILAGPAAVILHDDALVEMRDLGANFYLSEADVGKRSRAQACAAQLSQLNPYVTVSVHSGPVSEELLSGLSVAVFSEASQAELLRCNELCRSRSPAVGFVAADCFGLAATCFVDFGEHFTCRDKDGEEPRSAIVAGVTQENPGAVHCHHDRRHGFQDGDWVTFREVQGMAELNSSQPRQIKVSGPYSFTIEDTSGYSAYVCEGIVSQVNVPHTIAFASYGQSWL
;
A
#
# COMPACT_ATOMS: atom_id res chain seq x y z
N MET A 1 -6.59 -20.17 -3.52
CA MET A 1 -7.83 -19.38 -3.65
C MET A 1 -8.82 -20.22 -4.43
N HIS A 2 -9.86 -20.75 -3.78
CA HIS A 2 -10.92 -21.52 -4.45
C HIS A 2 -11.85 -20.56 -5.21
N SER A 3 -12.61 -21.05 -6.21
CA SER A 3 -13.43 -20.18 -7.08
C SER A 3 -14.45 -19.31 -6.34
N LYS A 4 -14.92 -19.75 -5.16
CA LYS A 4 -15.82 -18.97 -4.28
C LYS A 4 -15.13 -17.77 -3.61
N ASP A 5 -13.82 -17.86 -3.37
CA ASP A 5 -13.03 -16.78 -2.78
C ASP A 5 -12.81 -15.66 -3.81
N THR A 6 -12.70 -16.03 -5.10
CA THR A 6 -12.57 -15.08 -6.21
C THR A 6 -13.83 -14.24 -6.41
N ASP A 7 -15.02 -14.81 -6.15
CA ASP A 7 -16.29 -14.08 -6.23
C ASP A 7 -16.43 -13.05 -5.10
N LEU A 8 -16.11 -13.44 -3.87
CA LEU A 8 -16.14 -12.54 -2.70
C LEU A 8 -15.21 -11.33 -2.89
N TYR A 9 -14.01 -11.56 -3.44
CA TYR A 9 -12.99 -10.54 -3.62
C TYR A 9 -12.94 -9.94 -5.03
N SER A 10 -13.89 -10.25 -5.91
CA SER A 10 -13.88 -9.83 -7.32
C SER A 10 -13.62 -8.33 -7.52
N ARG A 11 -14.32 -7.49 -6.75
CA ARG A 11 -14.14 -6.02 -6.80
C ARG A 11 -12.79 -5.58 -6.24
N GLN A 12 -12.33 -6.20 -5.15
CA GLN A 12 -11.02 -5.89 -4.56
C GLN A 12 -9.86 -6.32 -5.46
N ILE A 13 -9.98 -7.47 -6.14
CA ILE A 13 -9.03 -7.91 -7.16
C ILE A 13 -8.99 -6.92 -8.32
N GLY A 14 -10.14 -6.40 -8.76
CA GLY A 14 -10.21 -5.37 -9.79
C GLY A 14 -9.50 -4.08 -9.41
N THR A 15 -9.45 -3.73 -8.13
CA THR A 15 -8.77 -2.53 -7.63
C THR A 15 -7.29 -2.76 -7.33
N PHE A 16 -6.94 -3.84 -6.61
CA PHE A 16 -5.59 -4.07 -6.10
C PHE A 16 -4.71 -4.93 -7.02
N GLY A 17 -5.33 -5.70 -7.90
CA GLY A 17 -4.66 -6.73 -8.68
C GLY A 17 -4.37 -8.01 -7.87
N MET A 18 -4.17 -9.10 -8.60
CA MET A 18 -3.96 -10.43 -8.02
C MET A 18 -2.68 -10.55 -7.18
N GLU A 19 -1.60 -9.87 -7.57
CA GLU A 19 -0.34 -9.90 -6.80
C GLU A 19 -0.52 -9.30 -5.41
N THR A 20 -1.16 -8.14 -5.32
CA THR A 20 -1.43 -7.45 -4.05
C THR A 20 -2.34 -8.28 -3.16
N MET A 21 -3.41 -8.85 -3.72
CA MET A 21 -4.27 -9.78 -2.99
C MET A 21 -3.51 -10.99 -2.45
N GLY A 22 -2.57 -11.54 -3.23
CA GLY A 22 -1.72 -12.65 -2.79
C GLY A 22 -0.85 -12.33 -1.57
N LYS A 23 -0.41 -11.07 -1.42
CA LYS A 23 0.29 -10.59 -0.22
C LYS A 23 -0.69 -10.33 0.92
N LEU A 24 -1.83 -9.68 0.62
CA LEU A 24 -2.83 -9.31 1.62
C LEU A 24 -3.30 -10.52 2.44
N ILE A 25 -3.65 -11.63 1.78
CA ILE A 25 -4.13 -12.85 2.44
C ILE A 25 -3.09 -13.55 3.34
N GLN A 26 -1.84 -13.09 3.32
CA GLN A 26 -0.76 -13.59 4.19
C GLN A 26 -0.47 -12.61 5.34
N MET A 27 -1.02 -11.39 5.29
CA MET A 27 -0.73 -10.36 6.28
C MET A 27 -1.35 -10.69 7.63
N LYS A 28 -0.57 -10.47 8.68
CA LYS A 28 -1.05 -10.48 10.07
C LYS A 28 -0.96 -9.08 10.62
N VAL A 29 -2.06 -8.57 11.17
CA VAL A 29 -2.15 -7.17 11.61
C VAL A 29 -2.54 -7.10 13.08
N LEU A 30 -1.82 -6.31 13.87
CA LEU A 30 -2.23 -5.92 15.22
C LEU A 30 -2.96 -4.59 15.16
N ILE A 31 -4.05 -4.45 15.91
CA ILE A 31 -4.75 -3.20 16.15
C ILE A 31 -4.81 -2.98 17.66
N SER A 32 -4.07 -1.98 18.13
CA SER A 32 -4.00 -1.57 19.52
C SER A 32 -4.87 -0.32 19.75
N GLY A 33 -5.87 -0.44 20.62
CA GLY A 33 -6.91 0.56 20.87
C GLY A 33 -8.17 0.28 20.06
N LEU A 34 -9.31 0.09 20.75
CA LEU A 34 -10.60 -0.33 20.20
C LEU A 34 -11.74 0.61 20.65
N ARG A 35 -11.54 1.93 20.61
CA ARG A 35 -12.67 2.88 20.47
C ARG A 35 -13.14 2.97 19.00
N GLY A 36 -13.83 4.05 18.65
CA GLY A 36 -14.40 4.26 17.31
C GLY A 36 -13.38 4.15 16.17
N LEU A 37 -12.20 4.76 16.30
CA LEU A 37 -11.17 4.69 15.25
C LEU A 37 -10.67 3.25 15.06
N GLY A 38 -10.20 2.62 16.15
CA GLY A 38 -9.65 1.27 16.08
C GLY A 38 -10.65 0.22 15.60
N VAL A 39 -11.91 0.31 16.03
CA VAL A 39 -12.95 -0.64 15.59
C VAL A 39 -13.30 -0.47 14.12
N GLU A 40 -13.31 0.77 13.62
CA GLU A 40 -13.55 1.07 12.20
C GLU A 40 -12.38 0.58 11.34
N THR A 41 -11.14 0.77 11.79
CA THR A 41 -9.94 0.19 11.18
C THR A 41 -10.02 -1.34 11.15
N ALA A 42 -10.41 -1.97 12.26
CA ALA A 42 -10.55 -3.42 12.34
C ALA A 42 -11.61 -3.95 11.36
N LYS A 43 -12.79 -3.32 11.32
CA LYS A 43 -13.87 -3.68 10.40
C LYS A 43 -13.38 -3.65 8.95
N ASN A 44 -12.77 -2.55 8.52
CA ASN A 44 -12.33 -2.37 7.13
C ASN A 44 -11.20 -3.35 6.77
N LEU A 45 -10.25 -3.60 7.68
CA LEU A 45 -9.19 -4.59 7.45
C LEU A 45 -9.75 -6.01 7.36
N ILE A 46 -10.65 -6.42 8.25
CA ILE A 46 -11.24 -7.76 8.20
C ILE A 46 -12.03 -7.97 6.91
N LEU A 47 -12.78 -6.96 6.46
CA LEU A 47 -13.47 -7.00 5.16
C LEU A 47 -12.50 -7.06 3.97
N ALA A 48 -11.28 -6.54 4.11
CA ALA A 48 -10.23 -6.64 3.09
C ALA A 48 -9.62 -8.05 2.99
N GLY A 49 -9.72 -8.86 4.05
CA GLY A 49 -9.32 -10.27 4.02
C GLY A 49 -7.83 -10.57 4.25
N PRO A 50 -7.15 -10.00 5.27
CA PRO A 50 -5.82 -10.43 5.67
C PRO A 50 -5.86 -11.83 6.31
N ALA A 51 -4.69 -12.45 6.54
CA ALA A 51 -4.64 -13.74 7.21
C ALA A 51 -5.21 -13.68 8.63
N ALA A 52 -4.83 -12.64 9.39
CA ALA A 52 -5.25 -12.47 10.77
C ALA A 52 -5.28 -11.01 11.21
N VAL A 53 -6.21 -10.71 12.13
CA VAL A 53 -6.28 -9.46 12.88
C VAL A 53 -6.27 -9.77 14.37
N ILE A 54 -5.29 -9.22 15.08
CA ILE A 54 -5.16 -9.32 16.54
C ILE A 54 -5.66 -8.00 17.13
N LEU A 55 -6.67 -8.09 18.00
CA LEU A 55 -7.26 -6.96 18.70
C LEU A 55 -6.59 -6.83 20.07
N HIS A 56 -6.11 -5.64 20.41
CA HIS A 56 -5.46 -5.35 21.68
C HIS A 56 -6.06 -4.11 22.32
N ASP A 57 -6.79 -4.29 23.42
CA ASP A 57 -7.29 -3.21 24.26
C ASP A 57 -7.82 -3.80 25.58
N ASP A 58 -7.02 -3.71 26.63
CA ASP A 58 -7.34 -4.24 27.96
C ASP A 58 -8.24 -3.33 28.79
N ALA A 59 -8.47 -2.08 28.36
CA ALA A 59 -9.33 -1.20 29.12
C ALA A 59 -10.77 -1.69 29.07
N LEU A 60 -11.44 -1.64 30.22
CA LEU A 60 -12.85 -1.97 30.32
C LEU A 60 -13.68 -1.00 29.50
N VAL A 61 -14.78 -1.51 28.95
CA VAL A 61 -15.76 -0.67 28.25
C VAL A 61 -16.33 0.36 29.23
N GLU A 62 -16.32 1.63 28.81
CA GLU A 62 -16.95 2.75 29.51
C GLU A 62 -18.14 3.28 28.71
N MET A 63 -19.09 3.95 29.38
CA MET A 63 -20.27 4.54 28.72
C MET A 63 -19.91 5.48 27.55
N ARG A 64 -18.79 6.22 27.65
CA ARG A 64 -18.34 7.14 26.59
C ARG A 64 -17.91 6.42 25.31
N ASP A 65 -17.52 5.15 25.39
CA ASP A 65 -17.00 4.41 24.23
C ASP A 65 -18.11 4.05 23.24
N LEU A 66 -19.35 3.88 23.74
CA LEU A 66 -20.54 3.52 22.95
C LEU A 66 -20.90 4.60 21.91
N GLY A 67 -20.45 5.84 22.11
CA GLY A 67 -20.77 6.95 21.19
C GLY A 67 -20.14 6.81 19.80
N ALA A 68 -19.03 6.07 19.69
CA ALA A 68 -18.31 5.89 18.42
C ALA A 68 -17.96 4.43 18.11
N ASN A 69 -17.97 3.53 19.10
CA ASN A 69 -17.78 2.11 18.87
C ASN A 69 -19.12 1.38 18.76
N PHE A 70 -19.49 1.06 17.51
CA PHE A 70 -20.76 0.43 17.13
C PHE A 70 -20.88 -1.07 17.46
N TYR A 71 -19.86 -1.68 18.06
CA TYR A 71 -19.92 -3.05 18.58
C TYR A 71 -20.04 -3.13 20.11
N LEU A 72 -19.96 -2.00 20.81
CA LEU A 72 -20.14 -1.99 22.26
C LEU A 72 -21.61 -1.80 22.62
N SER A 73 -22.02 -2.47 23.71
CA SER A 73 -23.35 -2.30 24.29
C SER A 73 -23.25 -1.88 25.75
N GLU A 74 -24.35 -1.33 26.30
CA GLU A 74 -24.42 -1.03 27.75
C GLU A 74 -24.19 -2.28 28.62
N ALA A 75 -24.46 -3.47 28.08
CA ALA A 75 -24.25 -4.72 28.80
C ALA A 75 -22.76 -5.04 29.03
N ASP A 76 -21.86 -4.51 28.20
CA ASP A 76 -20.41 -4.74 28.28
C ASP A 76 -19.70 -3.78 29.27
N VAL A 77 -20.34 -2.65 29.60
CA VAL A 77 -19.77 -1.57 30.42
C VAL A 77 -19.29 -2.10 31.77
N GLY A 78 -18.01 -1.90 32.06
CA GLY A 78 -17.34 -2.35 33.29
C GLY A 78 -17.17 -3.87 33.44
N LYS A 79 -17.54 -4.68 32.43
CA LYS A 79 -17.51 -6.15 32.51
C LYS A 79 -16.50 -6.80 31.58
N ARG A 80 -16.30 -6.24 30.38
CA ARG A 80 -15.40 -6.79 29.36
C ARG A 80 -14.41 -5.73 28.94
N SER A 81 -13.23 -6.17 28.48
CA SER A 81 -12.33 -5.24 27.78
C SER A 81 -12.93 -4.85 26.43
N ARG A 82 -12.56 -3.67 25.92
CA ARG A 82 -13.02 -3.18 24.61
C ARG A 82 -12.71 -4.17 23.49
N ALA A 83 -11.53 -4.79 23.50
CA ALA A 83 -11.17 -5.82 22.53
C ALA A 83 -12.05 -7.08 22.64
N GLN A 84 -12.29 -7.58 23.86
CA GLN A 84 -13.15 -8.75 24.08
C GLN A 84 -14.60 -8.51 23.68
N ALA A 85 -15.12 -7.32 23.93
CA ALA A 85 -16.49 -6.94 23.58
C ALA A 85 -16.69 -6.94 22.04
N CYS A 86 -15.71 -6.42 21.28
CA CYS A 86 -15.81 -6.32 19.82
C CYS A 86 -15.54 -7.65 19.08
N ALA A 87 -14.74 -8.55 19.66
CA ALA A 87 -14.15 -9.68 18.94
C ALA A 87 -15.18 -10.60 18.25
N ALA A 88 -16.28 -10.92 18.92
CA ALA A 88 -17.27 -11.87 18.40
C ALA A 88 -18.03 -11.35 17.18
N GLN A 89 -18.28 -10.04 17.09
CA GLN A 89 -18.95 -9.44 15.95
C GLN A 89 -17.96 -9.19 14.80
N LEU A 90 -16.74 -8.74 15.12
CA LEU A 90 -15.67 -8.56 14.14
C LEU A 90 -15.32 -9.88 13.43
N SER A 91 -15.28 -11.00 14.15
CA SER A 91 -15.00 -12.32 13.56
C SER A 91 -16.06 -12.81 12.58
N GLN A 92 -17.29 -12.27 12.62
CA GLN A 92 -18.36 -12.65 11.71
C GLN A 92 -18.29 -11.94 10.35
N LEU A 93 -17.50 -10.86 10.25
CA LEU A 93 -17.42 -10.06 9.02
C LEU A 93 -16.80 -10.83 7.86
N ASN A 94 -15.81 -11.68 8.14
CA ASN A 94 -15.12 -12.44 7.11
C ASN A 94 -14.62 -13.79 7.66
N PRO A 95 -15.18 -14.93 7.23
CA PRO A 95 -14.80 -16.24 7.75
C PRO A 95 -13.39 -16.68 7.34
N TYR A 96 -12.74 -15.98 6.41
CA TYR A 96 -11.37 -16.26 5.97
C TYR A 96 -10.31 -15.56 6.83
N VAL A 97 -10.71 -14.63 7.71
CA VAL A 97 -9.79 -13.87 8.56
C VAL A 97 -9.82 -14.42 9.97
N THR A 98 -8.66 -14.77 10.51
CA THR A 98 -8.56 -15.13 11.93
C THR A 98 -8.59 -13.88 12.79
N VAL A 99 -9.65 -13.69 13.57
CA VAL A 99 -9.74 -12.60 14.57
C VAL A 99 -9.44 -13.16 15.95
N SER A 100 -8.50 -12.54 16.67
CA SER A 100 -8.11 -12.95 18.02
C SER A 100 -7.92 -11.75 18.93
N VAL A 101 -7.92 -11.97 20.24
CA VAL A 101 -7.69 -10.93 21.26
C VAL A 101 -6.38 -11.21 21.95
N HIS A 102 -5.53 -10.19 22.08
CA HIS A 102 -4.35 -10.21 22.92
C HIS A 102 -4.60 -9.37 24.18
N SER A 103 -4.18 -9.91 25.32
CA SER A 103 -4.20 -9.21 26.61
C SER A 103 -2.80 -9.12 27.19
N GLY A 104 -2.57 -8.05 27.94
CA GLY A 104 -1.26 -7.66 28.44
C GLY A 104 -0.50 -6.76 27.44
N PRO A 105 0.73 -6.37 27.79
CA PRO A 105 1.49 -5.38 27.02
C PRO A 105 1.80 -5.86 25.60
N VAL A 106 2.01 -4.90 24.70
CA VAL A 106 2.56 -5.14 23.36
C VAL A 106 4.04 -5.47 23.51
N SER A 107 4.36 -6.77 23.48
CA SER A 107 5.72 -7.28 23.62
C SER A 107 6.42 -7.45 22.27
N GLU A 108 7.73 -7.66 22.31
CA GLU A 108 8.53 -7.96 21.12
C GLU A 108 8.07 -9.27 20.45
N GLU A 109 7.68 -10.27 21.24
CA GLU A 109 7.18 -11.55 20.75
C GLU A 109 5.85 -11.40 20.03
N LEU A 110 4.96 -10.53 20.50
CA LEU A 110 3.69 -10.25 19.83
C LEU A 110 3.91 -9.58 18.47
N LEU A 111 4.84 -8.63 18.40
CA LEU A 111 5.17 -7.94 17.16
C LEU A 111 5.91 -8.85 16.18
N SER A 112 6.55 -9.91 16.67
CA SER A 112 7.25 -10.90 15.84
C SER A 112 6.28 -11.65 14.93
N GLY A 113 6.53 -11.59 13.62
CA GLY A 113 5.70 -12.25 12.62
C GLY A 113 4.43 -11.48 12.22
N LEU A 114 4.27 -10.25 12.69
CA LEU A 114 3.28 -9.32 12.13
C LEU A 114 3.80 -8.68 10.85
N SER A 115 2.88 -8.27 9.98
CA SER A 115 3.18 -7.44 8.81
C SER A 115 3.04 -5.97 9.16
N VAL A 116 2.00 -5.61 9.92
CA VAL A 116 1.69 -4.24 10.32
C VAL A 116 1.14 -4.22 11.75
N ALA A 117 1.46 -3.18 12.51
CA ALA A 117 0.85 -2.85 13.79
C ALA A 117 0.26 -1.44 13.72
N VAL A 118 -1.02 -1.33 14.06
CA VAL A 118 -1.77 -0.07 14.09
C VAL A 118 -2.03 0.30 15.55
N PHE A 119 -1.72 1.54 15.91
CA PHE A 119 -1.91 2.08 17.24
C PHE A 119 -2.87 3.26 17.19
N SER A 120 -3.83 3.25 18.11
CA SER A 120 -4.68 4.38 18.46
C SER A 120 -4.73 4.49 19.97
N GLU A 121 -4.94 5.70 20.47
CA GLU A 121 -5.08 6.02 21.89
C GLU A 121 -3.86 5.63 22.75
N ALA A 122 -2.69 5.52 22.13
CA ALA A 122 -1.46 5.16 22.80
C ALA A 122 -0.73 6.42 23.30
N SER A 123 -0.08 6.31 24.46
CA SER A 123 0.78 7.39 24.94
C SER A 123 1.97 7.60 23.99
N GLN A 124 2.53 8.81 23.94
CA GLN A 124 3.70 9.10 23.13
C GLN A 124 4.90 8.18 23.47
N ALA A 125 5.10 7.86 24.75
CA ALA A 125 6.14 6.94 25.19
C ALA A 125 5.95 5.53 24.62
N GLU A 126 4.70 5.06 24.57
CA GLU A 126 4.36 3.76 23.99
C GLU A 126 4.52 3.76 22.46
N LEU A 127 4.13 4.83 21.78
CA LEU A 127 4.32 4.98 20.33
C LEU A 127 5.80 4.97 19.95
N LEU A 128 6.66 5.67 20.70
CA LEU A 128 8.11 5.65 20.52
C LEU A 128 8.67 4.23 20.69
N ARG A 129 8.34 3.59 21.83
CA ARG A 129 8.80 2.23 22.15
C ARG A 129 8.37 1.21 21.09
N CYS A 130 7.10 1.22 20.70
CA CYS A 130 6.57 0.28 19.72
C CYS A 130 7.09 0.54 18.31
N ASN A 131 7.26 1.80 17.89
CA ASN A 131 7.84 2.13 16.60
C ASN A 131 9.29 1.62 16.48
N GLU A 132 10.11 1.80 17.51
CA GLU A 132 11.48 1.26 17.56
C GLU A 132 11.50 -0.27 17.48
N LEU A 133 10.62 -0.94 18.24
CA LEU A 133 10.50 -2.40 18.18
C LEU A 133 10.07 -2.91 16.80
N CYS A 134 9.11 -2.24 16.16
CA CYS A 134 8.66 -2.53 14.80
C CYS A 134 9.80 -2.41 13.78
N ARG A 135 10.57 -1.31 13.86
CA ARG A 135 11.74 -1.07 13.01
C ARG A 135 12.85 -2.09 13.18
N SER A 136 13.07 -2.56 14.40
CA SER A 136 14.18 -3.49 14.69
C SER A 136 13.90 -4.92 14.24
N ARG A 137 12.72 -5.22 13.67
CA ARG A 137 12.39 -6.53 13.12
C ARG A 137 12.99 -6.72 11.72
N SER A 138 13.15 -7.98 11.30
CA SER A 138 13.60 -8.34 9.96
C SER A 138 12.66 -9.40 9.36
N PRO A 139 11.78 -9.04 8.41
CA PRO A 139 11.56 -7.68 7.89
C PRO A 139 10.96 -6.75 8.95
N ALA A 140 11.13 -5.43 8.76
CA ALA A 140 10.51 -4.43 9.63
C ALA A 140 8.99 -4.60 9.60
N VAL A 141 8.37 -4.46 10.77
CA VAL A 141 6.90 -4.44 10.88
C VAL A 141 6.44 -3.04 10.51
N GLY A 142 5.46 -2.92 9.61
CA GLY A 142 4.87 -1.62 9.30
C GLY A 142 4.20 -1.03 10.53
N PHE A 143 4.44 0.24 10.82
CA PHE A 143 3.89 0.95 11.96
C PHE A 143 2.94 2.03 11.48
N VAL A 144 1.73 2.06 12.05
CA VAL A 144 0.76 3.13 11.82
C VAL A 144 0.27 3.62 13.18
N ALA A 145 0.28 4.94 13.39
CA ALA A 145 -0.31 5.56 14.56
C ALA A 145 -1.35 6.58 14.09
N ALA A 146 -2.57 6.49 14.62
CA ALA A 146 -3.62 7.43 14.26
C ALA A 146 -4.53 7.70 15.46
N ASP A 147 -4.96 8.95 15.59
CA ASP A 147 -5.84 9.41 16.65
C ASP A 147 -6.84 10.43 16.15
N CYS A 148 -8.05 10.41 16.72
CA CYS A 148 -9.12 11.38 16.45
C CYS A 148 -9.48 12.14 17.73
N PHE A 149 -9.38 13.46 17.69
CA PHE A 149 -9.70 14.40 18.76
C PHE A 149 -10.88 15.29 18.36
N GLY A 150 -12.10 14.75 18.41
CA GLY A 150 -13.30 15.44 17.94
C GLY A 150 -13.23 15.73 16.44
N LEU A 151 -12.99 16.99 16.06
CA LEU A 151 -12.89 17.43 14.66
C LEU A 151 -11.48 17.38 14.08
N ALA A 152 -10.47 17.13 14.91
CA ALA A 152 -9.08 17.01 14.48
C ALA A 152 -8.65 15.54 14.47
N ALA A 153 -7.69 15.20 13.61
CA ALA A 153 -7.11 13.87 13.57
C ALA A 153 -5.62 13.94 13.23
N THR A 154 -4.88 12.91 13.62
CA THR A 154 -3.49 12.69 13.24
C THR A 154 -3.35 11.30 12.64
N CYS A 155 -2.43 11.15 11.69
CA CYS A 155 -2.04 9.87 11.13
C CYS A 155 -0.55 9.92 10.82
N PHE A 156 0.17 8.90 11.27
CA PHE A 156 1.59 8.71 11.06
C PHE A 156 1.82 7.29 10.54
N VAL A 157 2.75 7.15 9.59
CA VAL A 157 3.08 5.89 8.95
C VAL A 157 4.59 5.76 8.88
N ASP A 158 5.10 4.59 9.25
CA ASP A 158 6.50 4.21 9.13
C ASP A 158 6.61 2.75 8.70
N PHE A 159 7.06 2.52 7.46
CA PHE A 159 7.31 1.19 6.93
C PHE A 159 8.81 0.84 6.85
N GLY A 160 9.64 1.55 7.62
CA GLY A 160 11.08 1.38 7.68
C GLY A 160 11.84 2.10 6.56
N GLU A 161 13.17 1.95 6.57
CA GLU A 161 14.07 2.70 5.68
C GLU A 161 14.15 2.15 4.26
N HIS A 162 13.62 0.95 4.05
CA HIS A 162 13.77 0.20 2.80
C HIS A 162 12.43 -0.33 2.26
N PHE A 163 11.36 0.44 2.41
CA PHE A 163 10.05 0.05 1.90
C PHE A 163 10.02 0.12 0.37
N THR A 164 9.67 -0.97 -0.31
CA THR A 164 9.62 -1.01 -1.78
C THR A 164 8.20 -0.74 -2.27
N CYS A 165 7.98 0.41 -2.89
CA CYS A 165 6.76 0.75 -3.60
C CYS A 165 6.86 0.28 -5.06
N ARG A 166 5.95 -0.61 -5.48
CA ARG A 166 5.94 -1.18 -6.84
C ARG A 166 4.97 -0.47 -7.78
N ASP A 167 4.00 0.22 -7.22
CA ASP A 167 2.98 0.98 -7.93
C ASP A 167 2.64 2.20 -7.07
N LYS A 168 2.85 3.39 -7.63
CA LYS A 168 2.81 4.67 -6.91
C LYS A 168 1.42 5.29 -6.89
N ASP A 169 0.61 5.01 -7.90
CA ASP A 169 -0.65 5.70 -8.16
C ASP A 169 -1.82 4.74 -8.42
N GLY A 170 -1.55 3.46 -8.75
CA GLY A 170 -2.59 2.49 -9.05
C GLY A 170 -3.25 2.71 -10.42
N GLU A 171 -2.68 3.57 -11.26
CA GLU A 171 -3.20 3.87 -12.58
C GLU A 171 -2.74 2.81 -13.60
N GLU A 172 -3.59 2.54 -14.60
CA GLU A 172 -3.21 1.62 -15.67
C GLU A 172 -2.02 2.18 -16.48
N PRO A 173 -0.97 1.38 -16.72
CA PRO A 173 0.17 1.83 -17.50
C PRO A 173 -0.25 2.27 -18.90
N ARG A 174 0.14 3.50 -19.26
CA ARG A 174 -0.24 4.12 -20.54
C ARG A 174 0.55 3.49 -21.70
N SER A 175 -0.03 3.48 -22.89
CA SER A 175 0.66 3.05 -24.11
C SER A 175 0.35 3.97 -25.30
N ALA A 176 1.30 4.07 -26.23
CA ALA A 176 1.19 4.85 -27.45
C ALA A 176 1.89 4.15 -28.63
N ILE A 177 1.45 4.49 -29.84
CA ILE A 177 2.07 3.99 -31.07
C ILE A 177 3.21 4.94 -31.46
N VAL A 178 4.37 4.37 -31.74
CA VAL A 178 5.55 5.09 -32.23
C VAL A 178 5.37 5.40 -33.71
N ALA A 179 5.57 6.66 -34.08
CA ALA A 179 5.54 7.15 -35.45
C ALA A 179 6.95 7.47 -35.98
N GLY A 180 7.93 7.68 -35.10
CA GLY A 180 9.30 7.94 -35.48
C GLY A 180 10.24 8.04 -34.29
N VAL A 181 11.52 7.72 -34.51
CA VAL A 181 12.59 7.90 -33.52
C VAL A 181 13.81 8.52 -34.20
N THR A 182 14.36 9.59 -33.63
CA THR A 182 15.59 10.23 -34.14
C THR A 182 16.84 9.50 -33.67
N GLN A 183 17.97 9.66 -34.40
CA GLN A 183 19.29 9.13 -34.03
C GLN A 183 20.15 10.26 -33.43
N GLU A 184 19.70 10.82 -32.32
CA GLU A 184 20.25 12.04 -31.70
C GLU A 184 20.57 11.81 -30.22
N ASN A 185 21.16 12.81 -29.58
CA ASN A 185 21.40 12.82 -28.14
C ASN A 185 20.79 14.10 -27.52
N PRO A 186 19.65 14.00 -26.79
CA PRO A 186 18.87 12.79 -26.55
C PRO A 186 18.03 12.37 -27.77
N GLY A 187 17.72 11.08 -27.92
CA GLY A 187 16.86 10.58 -28.99
C GLY A 187 15.42 11.04 -28.78
N ALA A 188 14.80 11.62 -29.81
CA ALA A 188 13.40 12.06 -29.77
C ALA A 188 12.49 10.97 -30.33
N VAL A 189 11.45 10.63 -29.56
CA VAL A 189 10.39 9.71 -29.95
C VAL A 189 9.14 10.50 -30.26
N HIS A 190 8.57 10.26 -31.44
CA HIS A 190 7.31 10.83 -31.89
C HIS A 190 6.22 9.78 -31.82
N CYS A 191 5.10 10.10 -31.19
CA CYS A 191 3.91 9.27 -31.14
C CYS A 191 2.93 9.66 -32.24
N HIS A 192 2.06 8.72 -32.62
CA HIS A 192 0.99 8.96 -33.59
C HIS A 192 0.08 10.13 -33.14
N HIS A 193 -0.25 11.03 -34.07
CA HIS A 193 -0.91 12.32 -33.75
C HIS A 193 -2.37 12.19 -33.28
N ASP A 194 -3.04 11.08 -33.61
CA ASP A 194 -4.45 10.87 -33.26
C ASP A 194 -4.70 10.70 -31.75
N ARG A 195 -3.67 10.30 -30.98
CA ARG A 195 -3.79 10.06 -29.55
C ARG A 195 -2.57 10.60 -28.80
N ARG A 196 -2.81 11.45 -27.81
CA ARG A 196 -1.77 11.92 -26.88
C ARG A 196 -1.22 10.72 -26.09
N HIS A 197 0.09 10.69 -25.88
CA HIS A 197 0.70 9.59 -25.12
C HIS A 197 0.34 9.62 -23.62
N GLY A 198 0.13 10.81 -23.05
CA GLY A 198 -0.26 10.97 -21.65
C GLY A 198 0.84 10.69 -20.62
N PHE A 199 2.06 10.33 -21.02
CA PHE A 199 3.21 10.22 -20.12
C PHE A 199 3.59 11.54 -19.41
N GLN A 200 4.35 11.42 -18.33
CA GLN A 200 4.92 12.50 -17.52
C GLN A 200 6.44 12.43 -17.45
N ASP A 201 7.08 13.54 -17.06
CA ASP A 201 8.53 13.58 -16.84
C ASP A 201 8.94 12.56 -15.76
N GLY A 202 9.96 11.77 -16.09
CA GLY A 202 10.51 10.76 -15.19
C GLY A 202 9.76 9.43 -15.20
N ASP A 203 8.70 9.27 -16.01
CA ASP A 203 8.10 7.97 -16.27
C ASP A 203 9.11 7.02 -16.92
N TRP A 204 8.88 5.72 -16.74
CA TRP A 204 9.68 4.66 -17.34
C TRP A 204 8.87 3.95 -18.42
N VAL A 205 9.49 3.69 -19.56
CA VAL A 205 8.83 3.04 -20.70
C VAL A 205 9.65 1.88 -21.25
N THR A 206 8.98 0.97 -21.94
CA THR A 206 9.59 -0.09 -22.77
C THR A 206 9.03 -0.03 -24.17
N PHE A 207 9.79 -0.50 -25.15
CA PHE A 207 9.38 -0.55 -26.55
C PHE A 207 9.24 -1.99 -27.03
N ARG A 208 8.32 -2.20 -27.96
CA ARG A 208 8.13 -3.47 -28.68
C ARG A 208 7.78 -3.20 -30.12
N GLU A 209 8.06 -4.16 -30.99
CA GLU A 209 7.66 -4.13 -32.41
C GLU A 209 8.24 -2.93 -33.20
N VAL A 210 9.32 -2.31 -32.70
CA VAL A 210 10.02 -1.25 -33.43
C VAL A 210 10.83 -1.88 -34.56
N GLN A 211 10.53 -1.53 -35.81
CA GLN A 211 11.29 -2.01 -36.97
C GLN A 211 12.38 -1.00 -37.36
N GLY A 212 13.55 -1.52 -37.75
CA GLY A 212 14.73 -0.71 -38.13
C GLY A 212 15.63 -0.31 -36.96
N MET A 213 15.08 -0.16 -35.75
CA MET A 213 15.82 0.21 -34.53
C MET A 213 15.63 -0.86 -33.44
N ALA A 214 16.18 -2.06 -33.68
CA ALA A 214 15.94 -3.24 -32.85
C ALA A 214 16.47 -3.12 -31.40
N GLU A 215 17.43 -2.23 -31.17
CA GLU A 215 18.01 -1.90 -29.88
C GLU A 215 16.93 -1.40 -28.89
N LEU A 216 15.87 -0.77 -29.39
CA LEU A 216 14.74 -0.32 -28.57
C LEU A 216 13.87 -1.48 -28.07
N ASN A 217 13.75 -2.58 -28.82
CA ASN A 217 12.91 -3.72 -28.45
C ASN A 217 13.44 -4.52 -27.24
N SER A 218 14.53 -4.07 -26.62
CA SER A 218 15.00 -4.61 -25.35
C SER A 218 13.92 -4.49 -24.26
N SER A 219 13.85 -5.47 -23.36
CA SER A 219 12.92 -5.44 -22.22
C SER A 219 13.35 -4.49 -21.09
N GLN A 220 14.44 -3.73 -21.28
CA GLN A 220 14.94 -2.82 -20.26
C GLN A 220 14.13 -1.52 -20.24
N PRO A 221 13.52 -1.15 -19.09
CA PRO A 221 12.86 0.13 -18.92
C PRO A 221 13.83 1.30 -19.10
N ARG A 222 13.34 2.38 -19.71
CA ARG A 222 14.09 3.63 -19.94
C ARG A 222 13.32 4.82 -19.40
N GLN A 223 14.01 5.72 -18.72
CA GLN A 223 13.39 6.93 -18.20
C GLN A 223 13.19 7.96 -19.32
N ILE A 224 12.04 8.63 -19.34
CA ILE A 224 11.70 9.61 -20.38
C ILE A 224 11.59 11.03 -19.85
N LYS A 225 11.75 11.99 -20.76
CA LYS A 225 11.43 13.40 -20.54
C LYS A 225 10.47 13.90 -21.61
N VAL A 226 9.31 14.37 -21.18
CA VAL A 226 8.23 14.81 -22.07
C VAL A 226 8.63 16.14 -22.72
N SER A 227 8.51 16.19 -24.05
CA SER A 227 8.80 17.39 -24.84
C SER A 227 7.54 18.05 -25.39
N GLY A 228 6.42 17.31 -25.45
CA GLY A 228 5.12 17.80 -25.87
C GLY A 228 4.04 16.73 -25.69
N PRO A 229 2.81 16.94 -26.19
CA PRO A 229 1.71 15.97 -26.06
C PRO A 229 1.84 14.73 -26.97
N TYR A 230 2.77 14.77 -27.93
CA TYR A 230 3.01 13.72 -28.94
C TYR A 230 4.49 13.36 -29.08
N SER A 231 5.34 13.85 -28.16
CA SER A 231 6.77 13.56 -28.23
C SER A 231 7.43 13.64 -26.86
N PHE A 232 8.45 12.81 -26.70
CA PHE A 232 9.31 12.75 -25.54
C PHE A 232 10.71 12.33 -25.96
N THR A 233 11.68 12.55 -25.11
CA THR A 233 13.07 12.16 -25.34
C THR A 233 13.45 10.98 -24.46
N ILE A 234 14.33 10.14 -24.99
CA ILE A 234 14.94 8.99 -24.32
C ILE A 234 16.47 9.20 -24.21
N GLU A 235 17.24 8.14 -23.99
CA GLU A 235 18.71 8.23 -23.97
C GLU A 235 19.31 8.56 -25.35
N ASP A 236 20.65 8.53 -25.44
CA ASP A 236 21.39 8.68 -26.70
C ASP A 236 21.08 7.53 -27.67
N THR A 237 20.51 7.88 -28.82
CA THR A 237 20.19 6.95 -29.92
C THR A 237 21.10 7.13 -31.13
N SER A 238 22.13 7.98 -31.07
CA SER A 238 23.05 8.21 -32.20
C SER A 238 23.83 6.95 -32.60
N GLY A 239 24.01 6.00 -31.67
CA GLY A 239 24.63 4.70 -31.94
C GLY A 239 23.67 3.61 -32.44
N TYR A 240 22.37 3.89 -32.56
CA TYR A 240 21.36 2.89 -32.90
C TYR A 240 21.17 2.78 -34.41
N SER A 241 20.55 1.69 -34.84
CA SER A 241 20.09 1.53 -36.22
C SER A 241 18.94 2.50 -36.55
N ALA A 242 18.80 2.88 -37.83
CA ALA A 242 17.80 3.86 -38.24
C ALA A 242 16.37 3.29 -38.13
N TYR A 243 15.48 4.03 -37.49
CA TYR A 243 14.06 3.67 -37.41
C TYR A 243 13.43 3.56 -38.81
N VAL A 244 12.59 2.54 -39.01
CA VAL A 244 11.86 2.32 -40.26
C VAL A 244 10.37 2.53 -40.06
N CYS A 245 9.72 1.73 -39.21
CA CYS A 245 8.28 1.81 -38.98
C CYS A 245 7.86 1.04 -37.72
N GLU A 246 6.56 1.13 -37.41
CA GLU A 246 5.90 0.44 -36.30
C GLU A 246 6.49 0.80 -34.93
N GLY A 247 6.08 0.08 -33.91
CA GLY A 247 6.53 0.28 -32.54
C GLY A 247 5.41 0.67 -31.60
N ILE A 248 5.41 0.04 -30.45
CA ILE A 248 4.54 0.36 -29.32
C ILE A 248 5.44 0.74 -28.17
N VAL A 249 5.16 1.89 -27.57
CA VAL A 249 5.76 2.30 -26.30
C VAL A 249 4.73 2.11 -25.19
N SER A 250 5.15 1.45 -24.12
CA SER A 250 4.33 1.19 -22.94
C SER A 250 5.04 1.65 -21.68
N GLN A 251 4.33 2.41 -20.85
CA GLN A 251 4.78 2.75 -19.51
C GLN A 251 4.93 1.48 -18.68
N VAL A 252 5.89 1.49 -17.77
CA VAL A 252 6.13 0.42 -16.81
C VAL A 252 6.38 1.01 -15.44
N ASN A 253 5.78 0.40 -14.41
CA ASN A 253 6.04 0.78 -13.03
C ASN A 253 7.34 0.13 -12.57
N VAL A 254 8.36 0.95 -12.33
CA VAL A 254 9.64 0.49 -11.80
C VAL A 254 9.59 0.58 -10.26
N PRO A 255 9.89 -0.51 -9.54
CA PRO A 255 9.94 -0.47 -8.09
C PRO A 255 10.93 0.58 -7.60
N HIS A 256 10.53 1.37 -6.60
CA HIS A 256 11.41 2.33 -5.95
C HIS A 256 11.36 2.16 -4.43
N THR A 257 12.47 2.49 -3.79
CA THR A 257 12.61 2.37 -2.34
C THR A 257 12.27 3.71 -1.69
N ILE A 258 11.39 3.66 -0.69
CA ILE A 258 11.00 4.79 0.16
C ILE A 258 11.63 4.56 1.54
N ALA A 259 12.37 5.57 2.01
CA ALA A 259 12.89 5.59 3.37
C ALA A 259 11.96 6.42 4.25
N PHE A 260 11.22 5.75 5.14
CA PHE A 260 10.40 6.43 6.14
C PHE A 260 11.29 6.92 7.28
N ALA A 261 10.93 8.06 7.88
CA ALA A 261 11.52 8.51 9.15
C ALA A 261 10.85 7.79 10.32
N SER A 262 11.58 7.59 11.42
CA SER A 262 10.97 7.02 12.62
C SER A 262 9.97 7.99 13.25
N TYR A 263 9.10 7.47 14.13
CA TYR A 263 8.18 8.31 14.90
C TYR A 263 8.95 9.34 15.73
N GLY A 264 10.06 8.92 16.36
CA GLY A 264 10.91 9.82 17.15
C GLY A 264 11.59 10.92 16.34
N GLN A 265 11.96 10.65 15.09
CA GLN A 265 12.55 11.66 14.19
C GLN A 265 11.51 12.64 13.63
N SER A 266 10.26 12.21 13.49
CA SER A 266 9.20 13.01 12.85
C SER A 266 8.43 13.88 13.84
N TRP A 267 8.61 13.67 15.14
CA TRP A 267 7.89 14.38 16.19
C TRP A 267 8.76 15.37 16.99
N LEU A 268 10.04 15.48 16.65
CA LEU A 268 10.99 16.48 17.16
C LEU A 268 11.24 17.56 16.11
#